data_AF-A0A1T2Y109-F1
#
_entry.id   AF-A0A1T2Y109-F1
#
_cell.length_a   1.000
_cell.length_b   1.000
_cell.length_c   1.000
_cell.angle_alpha   90.00
_cell.angle_beta   90.00
_cell.angle_gamma   90.00
#
_symmetry.space_group_name_H-M   'P 1'
#
loop_
_entity.id
_entity.type
_entity.pdbx_description
1 polymer ?
#
loop_
_entity_poly.entity_id
_entity_poly.type
_entity_poly.pdbx_seq_one_letter_code
_entity_poly.pdbx_strand_id
1 'polypeptide(L)'
;MQIDLLNEPMLGHWQLPSGIWQCEFQFGSRLIYVQHRNGETPHARLVAVQSVVQAAWDDLPGVLKFAGQRCKVPMADVVALFERHGLAQSPLLVYSIHFELDKACPIYTLSTDPAFDWSVTFQGQEGDVCLAQCEPGEDDWFCVRRVGAQRFELEN
;
A
#
# COMPACT_ATOMS: atom_id res chain seq x y z
N MET A 1 7.71 -10.46 7.67
CA MET A 1 8.39 -11.01 6.47
C MET A 1 9.65 -10.18 6.29
N GLN A 2 10.81 -10.82 6.12
CA GLN A 2 12.07 -10.13 5.85
C GLN A 2 12.09 -9.74 4.38
N ILE A 3 12.43 -8.49 4.07
CA ILE A 3 12.52 -7.97 2.70
C ILE A 3 13.98 -7.77 2.32
N ASP A 4 14.45 -8.50 1.31
CA ASP A 4 15.82 -8.48 0.84
C ASP A 4 15.88 -8.32 -0.68
N LEU A 5 15.98 -7.08 -1.15
CA LEU A 5 16.02 -6.73 -2.57
C LEU A 5 17.35 -7.09 -3.25
N LEU A 6 18.38 -7.39 -2.48
CA LEU A 6 19.71 -7.72 -3.02
C LEU A 6 19.82 -9.20 -3.37
N ASN A 7 19.08 -10.06 -2.67
CA ASN A 7 19.10 -11.50 -2.86
C ASN A 7 17.81 -12.05 -3.50
N GLU A 8 16.69 -11.30 -3.47
CA GLU A 8 15.46 -11.71 -4.14
C GLU A 8 15.63 -11.63 -5.68
N PRO A 9 15.19 -12.66 -6.44
CA PRO A 9 15.17 -12.59 -7.89
C PRO A 9 14.28 -11.44 -8.37
N MET A 10 14.87 -10.58 -9.21
CA MET A 10 14.13 -9.50 -9.86
C MET A 10 13.11 -10.10 -10.84
N LEU A 11 11.84 -9.72 -10.70
CA LEU A 11 10.75 -10.20 -11.54
C LEU A 11 10.75 -9.49 -12.90
N GLY A 12 11.13 -8.21 -12.93
CA GLY A 12 11.30 -7.48 -14.17
C GLY A 12 12.18 -6.24 -14.04
N HIS A 13 12.72 -5.83 -15.19
CA HIS A 13 13.55 -4.65 -15.35
C HIS A 13 13.18 -3.96 -16.66
N TRP A 14 12.58 -2.78 -16.58
CA TRP A 14 12.11 -2.07 -17.78
C TRP A 14 12.22 -0.56 -17.62
N GLN A 15 12.10 0.12 -18.76
CA GLN A 15 12.15 1.57 -18.84
C GLN A 15 10.73 2.15 -18.87
N LEU A 16 10.51 3.18 -18.06
CA LEU A 16 9.30 4.01 -18.09
C LEU A 16 9.37 5.01 -19.25
N PRO A 17 8.23 5.54 -19.74
CA PRO A 17 8.24 6.56 -20.81
C PRO A 17 9.08 7.80 -20.51
N SER A 18 9.31 8.11 -19.24
CA SER A 18 10.18 9.20 -18.77
C SER A 18 11.68 8.93 -18.98
N GLY A 19 12.05 7.73 -19.42
CA GLY A 19 13.44 7.29 -19.56
C GLY A 19 14.06 6.73 -18.27
N ILE A 20 13.33 6.80 -17.15
CA ILE A 20 13.71 6.19 -15.87
C ILE A 20 13.59 4.67 -15.95
N TRP A 21 14.55 3.94 -15.38
CA TRP A 21 14.49 2.49 -15.29
C TRP A 21 13.89 2.05 -13.97
N GLN A 22 13.15 0.94 -14.00
CA GLN A 22 12.43 0.39 -12.86
C GLN A 22 12.75 -1.09 -12.71
N CYS A 23 13.12 -1.48 -11.49
CA CYS A 23 13.19 -2.86 -11.05
C CYS A 23 11.89 -3.25 -10.35
N GLU A 24 11.40 -4.46 -10.59
CA GLU A 24 10.23 -5.04 -9.94
C GLU A 24 10.61 -6.30 -9.17
N PHE A 25 10.06 -6.40 -7.96
CA PHE A 25 10.18 -7.54 -7.08
C PHE A 25 8.79 -7.89 -6.53
N GLN A 26 8.60 -9.15 -6.15
CA GLN A 26 7.36 -9.61 -5.52
C GLN A 26 7.66 -10.25 -4.16
N PHE A 27 6.94 -9.81 -3.13
CA PHE A 27 6.98 -10.38 -1.79
C PHE A 27 5.56 -10.74 -1.35
N GLY A 28 5.27 -12.05 -1.30
CA GLY A 28 3.89 -12.53 -1.13
C GLY A 28 3.00 -12.06 -2.29
N SER A 29 1.94 -11.32 -1.97
CA SER A 29 1.02 -10.73 -2.96
C SER A 29 1.34 -9.29 -3.35
N ARG A 30 2.46 -8.73 -2.88
CA ARG A 30 2.77 -7.30 -3.02
C ARG A 30 4.01 -7.07 -3.88
N LEU A 31 3.95 -6.03 -4.69
CA LEU A 31 5.07 -5.63 -5.55
C LEU A 31 5.92 -4.55 -4.89
N ILE A 32 7.23 -4.57 -5.13
CA ILE A 32 8.14 -3.50 -4.76
C ILE A 32 8.83 -2.99 -6.03
N TYR A 33 8.71 -1.70 -6.26
CA TYR A 33 9.30 -1.01 -7.40
C TYR A 33 10.44 -0.12 -6.96
N VAL A 34 11.59 -0.25 -7.62
CA VAL A 34 12.76 0.60 -7.36
C VAL A 34 13.22 1.26 -8.64
N GLN A 35 13.18 2.59 -8.67
CA GLN A 35 13.61 3.37 -9.83
C GLN A 35 15.09 3.76 -9.73
N HIS A 36 15.80 3.66 -10.85
CA HIS A 36 17.19 4.13 -11.00
C HIS A 36 17.39 4.86 -12.33
N ARG A 37 18.48 5.63 -12.45
CA ARG A 37 18.76 6.39 -13.68
C ARG A 37 19.21 5.48 -14.82
N ASN A 38 18.97 5.95 -16.04
CA ASN A 38 19.54 5.34 -17.24
C ASN A 38 21.08 5.40 -17.19
N GLY A 39 21.73 4.31 -17.61
CA GLY A 39 23.19 4.17 -17.58
C GLY A 39 23.79 3.82 -16.21
N GLU A 40 22.98 3.80 -15.14
CA GLU A 40 23.40 3.29 -13.82
C GLU A 40 23.00 1.81 -13.69
N THR A 41 23.85 1.00 -13.07
CA THR A 41 23.44 -0.35 -12.64
C THR A 41 22.42 -0.24 -11.50
N PRO A 42 21.36 -1.08 -11.46
CA PRO A 42 20.38 -1.06 -10.38
C PRO A 42 20.98 -1.19 -8.98
N HIS A 43 22.10 -1.91 -8.87
CA HIS A 43 22.68 -2.36 -7.59
C HIS A 43 22.90 -1.22 -6.59
N ALA A 44 23.47 -0.09 -7.01
CA ALA A 44 23.72 1.04 -6.11
C ALA A 44 22.42 1.58 -5.50
N ARG A 45 21.35 1.64 -6.30
CA ARG A 45 20.04 2.07 -5.84
C ARG A 45 19.39 1.04 -4.92
N LEU A 46 19.49 -0.25 -5.27
CA LEU A 46 18.97 -1.33 -4.43
C LEU A 46 19.62 -1.35 -3.05
N VAL A 47 20.95 -1.17 -2.97
CA VAL A 47 21.67 -1.05 -1.68
C VAL A 47 21.14 0.13 -0.85
N ALA A 48 20.92 1.29 -1.48
CA ALA A 48 20.37 2.45 -0.78
C ALA A 48 18.96 2.17 -0.24
N VAL A 49 18.08 1.58 -1.07
CA VAL A 49 16.70 1.23 -0.68
C VAL A 49 16.64 0.12 0.36
N GLN A 50 17.59 -0.83 0.35
CA GLN A 50 17.64 -1.95 1.30
C GLN A 50 17.65 -1.48 2.76
N SER A 51 18.23 -0.31 3.04
CA SER A 51 18.28 0.27 4.39
C SER A 51 16.92 0.72 4.93
N VAL A 52 15.94 0.95 4.07
CA VAL A 52 14.62 1.51 4.43
C VAL A 52 13.44 0.62 4.06
N VAL A 53 13.63 -0.36 3.17
CA VAL A 53 12.54 -1.19 2.64
C VAL A 53 11.83 -2.00 3.72
N GLN A 54 12.58 -2.53 4.70
CA GLN A 54 11.98 -3.28 5.80
C GLN A 54 11.08 -2.37 6.65
N ALA A 55 11.54 -1.16 6.98
CA ALA A 55 10.72 -0.22 7.74
C ALA A 55 9.47 0.20 6.95
N ALA A 56 9.60 0.39 5.63
CA ALA A 56 8.45 0.69 4.79
C ALA A 56 7.43 -0.47 4.77
N TRP A 57 7.91 -1.72 4.79
CA TRP A 57 7.08 -2.92 4.88
C TRP A 57 6.42 -3.09 6.24
N ASP A 58 7.14 -2.81 7.32
CA ASP A 58 6.60 -2.91 8.68
C ASP A 58 5.56 -1.82 8.97
N ASP A 59 5.60 -0.72 8.22
CA ASP A 59 4.63 0.37 8.28
C ASP A 59 3.25 0.03 7.65
N LEU A 60 3.11 -1.11 6.94
CA LEU A 60 1.88 -1.48 6.20
C LEU A 60 0.58 -1.41 7.03
N PRO A 61 0.50 -1.91 8.28
CA PRO A 61 -0.72 -1.77 9.09
C PRO A 61 -1.08 -0.30 9.36
N GLY A 62 -0.07 0.54 9.58
CA GLY A 62 -0.25 1.98 9.79
C GLY A 62 -0.74 2.69 8.54
N VAL A 63 -0.22 2.31 7.37
CA VAL A 63 -0.65 2.83 6.06
C VAL A 63 -2.12 2.54 5.82
N LEU A 64 -2.56 1.29 6.06
CA LEU A 64 -3.96 0.88 5.88
C LEU A 64 -4.89 1.65 6.82
N LYS A 65 -4.49 1.80 8.10
CA LYS A 65 -5.25 2.60 9.06
C LYS A 65 -5.37 4.07 8.62
N PHE A 66 -4.28 4.66 8.16
CA PHE A 66 -4.27 6.03 7.67
C PHE A 66 -5.16 6.22 6.43
N ALA A 67 -5.06 5.32 5.45
CA ALA A 67 -5.86 5.35 4.24
C ALA A 67 -7.35 5.19 4.53
N GLY A 68 -7.71 4.26 5.43
CA GLY A 68 -9.09 4.03 5.83
C GLY A 68 -9.77 5.27 6.45
N GLN A 69 -9.02 6.10 7.17
CA GLN A 69 -9.52 7.37 7.73
C GLN A 69 -9.71 8.49 6.71
N ARG A 70 -9.21 8.33 5.47
CA ARG A 70 -9.13 9.40 4.45
C ARG A 70 -9.82 9.06 3.13
N CYS A 71 -10.34 7.85 2.98
CA CYS A 71 -11.16 7.49 1.83
C CYS A 71 -12.42 8.38 1.76
N LYS A 72 -12.83 8.75 0.55
CA LYS A 72 -14.00 9.61 0.28
C LYS A 72 -15.33 8.89 0.46
N VAL A 73 -15.31 7.57 0.31
CA VAL A 73 -16.43 6.64 0.57
C VAL A 73 -16.61 6.53 2.09
N PRO A 74 -17.78 6.11 2.62
CA PRO A 74 -18.03 5.78 4.05
C PRO A 74 -17.08 4.72 4.67
N MET A 75 -15.90 4.50 4.11
CA MET A 75 -14.82 3.68 4.64
C MET A 75 -14.41 4.09 6.07
N ALA A 76 -14.52 5.37 6.43
CA ALA A 76 -14.26 5.80 7.80
C ALA A 76 -15.24 5.15 8.80
N ASP A 77 -16.52 5.03 8.43
CA ASP A 77 -17.55 4.37 9.22
C ASP A 77 -17.33 2.85 9.24
N VAL A 78 -16.93 2.26 8.10
CA VAL A 78 -16.53 0.85 8.01
C VAL A 78 -15.35 0.57 8.94
N VAL A 79 -14.29 1.38 8.89
CA VAL A 79 -13.12 1.23 9.77
C VAL A 79 -13.51 1.36 11.24
N ALA A 80 -14.39 2.31 11.59
CA ALA A 80 -14.88 2.46 12.95
C ALA A 80 -15.69 1.24 13.43
N LEU A 81 -16.50 0.63 12.56
CA LEU A 81 -17.20 -0.63 12.85
C LEU A 81 -16.22 -1.77 13.09
N PHE A 82 -15.19 -1.88 12.25
CA PHE A 82 -14.16 -2.92 12.40
C PHE A 82 -13.37 -2.77 13.69
N GLU A 83 -12.96 -1.55 14.04
CA GLU A 83 -12.29 -1.26 15.31
C GLU A 83 -13.20 -1.60 16.51
N ARG A 84 -14.50 -1.30 16.43
CA ARG A 84 -15.48 -1.60 17.48
C ARG A 84 -15.72 -3.10 17.67
N HIS A 85 -15.73 -3.87 16.57
CA HIS A 85 -16.01 -5.30 16.59
C HIS A 85 -14.75 -6.19 16.61
N GLY A 86 -13.55 -5.60 16.61
CA GLY A 86 -12.27 -6.31 16.72
C GLY A 86 -11.95 -7.18 15.50
N LEU A 87 -12.49 -6.85 14.33
CA LEU A 87 -12.21 -7.59 13.10
C LEU A 87 -10.81 -7.29 12.58
N ALA A 88 -10.10 -8.34 12.18
CA ALA A 88 -8.69 -8.26 11.79
C ALA A 88 -8.47 -7.89 10.32
N GLN A 89 -9.49 -7.97 9.46
CA GLN A 89 -9.33 -7.78 8.01
C GLN A 89 -9.63 -6.33 7.62
N SER A 90 -8.67 -5.68 6.98
CA SER A 90 -8.86 -4.35 6.38
C SER A 90 -9.61 -4.49 5.05
N PRO A 91 -10.60 -3.61 4.74
CA PRO A 91 -11.22 -3.53 3.41
C PRO A 91 -10.26 -3.02 2.33
N LEU A 92 -9.12 -2.46 2.74
CA LEU A 92 -8.07 -1.96 1.87
C LEU A 92 -6.88 -2.92 1.86
N LEU A 93 -6.21 -2.99 0.71
CA LEU A 93 -4.97 -3.71 0.49
C LEU A 93 -3.92 -2.77 -0.11
N VAL A 94 -2.69 -2.85 0.40
CA VAL A 94 -1.51 -2.28 -0.28
C VAL A 94 -1.04 -3.24 -1.35
N TYR A 95 -1.09 -2.82 -2.61
CA TYR A 95 -0.68 -3.60 -3.77
C TYR A 95 0.81 -3.46 -4.06
N SER A 96 1.36 -2.26 -3.89
CA SER A 96 2.76 -2.00 -4.19
C SER A 96 3.39 -0.90 -3.34
N ILE A 97 4.72 -0.99 -3.22
CA ILE A 97 5.58 0.02 -2.60
C ILE A 97 6.56 0.54 -3.65
N HIS A 98 6.58 1.85 -3.86
CA HIS A 98 7.37 2.51 -4.89
C HIS A 98 8.49 3.34 -4.25
N PHE A 99 9.72 3.07 -4.67
CA PHE A 99 10.92 3.85 -4.36
C PHE A 99 11.34 4.65 -5.59
N GLU A 100 10.66 5.76 -5.82
CA GLU A 100 10.90 6.65 -6.95
C GLU A 100 12.24 7.39 -6.85
N LEU A 101 12.85 7.71 -7.99
CA LEU A 101 14.21 8.24 -8.04
C LEU A 101 14.35 9.58 -7.29
N ASP A 102 13.40 10.49 -7.51
CA ASP A 102 13.45 11.88 -7.01
C ASP A 102 12.66 12.08 -5.72
N LYS A 103 12.14 11.00 -5.13
CA LYS A 103 11.39 11.04 -3.88
C LYS A 103 12.21 10.48 -2.74
N ALA A 104 12.29 11.26 -1.66
CA ALA A 104 13.04 10.90 -0.47
C ALA A 104 12.39 9.76 0.33
N CYS A 105 11.12 9.45 0.05
CA CYS A 105 10.35 8.49 0.83
C CYS A 105 9.53 7.59 -0.09
N PRO A 106 9.26 6.34 0.33
CA PRO A 106 8.44 5.42 -0.42
C PRO A 106 6.98 5.87 -0.49
N ILE A 107 6.33 5.43 -1.56
CA ILE A 107 4.90 5.61 -1.82
C ILE A 107 4.23 4.24 -1.81
N TYR A 108 3.09 4.16 -1.16
CA TYR A 108 2.23 2.99 -1.14
C TYR A 108 1.09 3.21 -2.11
N THR A 109 0.85 2.25 -2.99
CA THR A 109 -0.33 2.23 -3.85
C THR A 109 -1.30 1.20 -3.28
N LEU A 110 -2.53 1.64 -3.04
CA LEU A 110 -3.52 0.86 -2.33
C LEU A 110 -4.92 1.08 -2.91
N SER A 111 -5.74 0.04 -2.80
CA SER A 111 -7.12 0.01 -3.27
C SER A 111 -7.88 -1.00 -2.42
N THR A 112 -9.12 -1.29 -2.78
CA THR A 112 -9.92 -2.31 -2.10
C THR A 112 -9.32 -3.70 -2.22
N ASP A 113 -9.51 -4.50 -1.17
CA ASP A 113 -9.21 -5.92 -1.21
C ASP A 113 -10.36 -6.65 -1.93
N PRO A 114 -10.14 -7.28 -3.10
CA PRO A 114 -11.19 -8.00 -3.83
C PRO A 114 -11.65 -9.26 -3.08
N ALA A 115 -10.90 -9.73 -2.08
CA ALA A 115 -11.30 -10.83 -1.23
C ALA A 115 -12.09 -10.37 0.01
N PHE A 116 -12.33 -9.06 0.18
CA PHE A 116 -13.11 -8.56 1.29
C PHE A 116 -14.60 -8.81 1.07
N ASP A 117 -15.25 -9.42 2.06
CA ASP A 117 -16.67 -9.72 2.00
C ASP A 117 -17.51 -8.50 2.43
N TRP A 118 -18.03 -7.77 1.44
CA TRP A 118 -18.94 -6.65 1.66
C TRP A 118 -20.35 -7.08 2.08
N SER A 119 -20.70 -8.37 2.01
CA SER A 119 -22.03 -8.85 2.43
C SER A 119 -22.19 -8.95 3.95
N VAL A 120 -21.12 -8.70 4.71
CA VAL A 120 -21.12 -8.72 6.17
C VAL A 120 -22.13 -7.70 6.73
N THR A 121 -22.91 -8.16 7.69
CA THR A 121 -23.86 -7.34 8.45
C THR A 121 -23.50 -7.35 9.93
N PHE A 122 -23.34 -6.17 10.53
CA PHE A 122 -23.14 -6.02 11.96
C PHE A 122 -24.48 -5.75 12.64
N GLN A 123 -24.80 -6.54 13.67
CA GLN A 123 -25.96 -6.27 14.51
C GLN A 123 -25.59 -5.26 15.60
N GLY A 124 -26.20 -4.09 15.54
CA GLY A 124 -26.00 -2.99 16.48
C GLY A 124 -27.25 -2.71 17.31
N GLN A 125 -27.08 -2.01 18.44
CA GLN A 125 -28.21 -1.55 19.27
C GLN A 125 -29.10 -0.52 18.56
N GLU A 126 -28.57 0.17 17.54
CA GLU A 126 -29.29 1.17 16.73
C GLU A 126 -29.82 0.59 15.41
N GLY A 127 -29.65 -0.71 15.18
CA GLY A 127 -30.05 -1.41 13.95
C GLY A 127 -28.90 -2.19 13.32
N ASP A 128 -29.25 -3.02 12.34
CA ASP A 128 -28.29 -3.80 11.55
C ASP A 128 -27.64 -2.90 10.50
N VAL A 129 -26.30 -2.94 10.42
CA VAL A 129 -25.52 -2.21 9.41
C VAL A 129 -24.93 -3.20 8.42
N CYS A 130 -25.40 -3.14 7.17
CA CYS A 130 -24.88 -3.96 6.06
C CYS A 130 -23.78 -3.20 5.32
N LEU A 131 -22.59 -3.80 5.23
CA LEU A 131 -21.43 -3.18 4.59
C LEU A 131 -21.58 -3.03 3.08
N ALA A 132 -22.49 -3.74 2.44
CA ALA A 132 -22.71 -3.66 0.99
C ALA A 132 -23.10 -2.24 0.55
N GLN A 133 -23.65 -1.43 1.45
CA GLN A 133 -23.97 -0.02 1.21
C GLN A 133 -22.73 0.88 1.20
N CYS A 134 -21.61 0.38 1.71
CA CYS A 134 -20.33 1.07 1.81
C CYS A 134 -19.30 0.54 0.81
N GLU A 135 -19.66 -0.44 -0.02
CA GLU A 135 -18.79 -0.94 -1.07
C GLU A 135 -18.43 0.21 -2.02
N PRO A 136 -17.15 0.55 -2.17
CA PRO A 136 -16.71 1.60 -3.09
C PRO A 136 -16.99 1.21 -4.54
N GLY A 137 -17.11 2.22 -5.41
CA GLY A 137 -17.23 1.99 -6.85
C GLY A 137 -15.93 1.41 -7.45
N GLU A 138 -16.01 1.03 -8.73
CA GLU A 138 -14.82 0.61 -9.49
C GLU A 138 -13.75 1.74 -9.50
N ASP A 139 -12.47 1.37 -9.42
CA ASP A 139 -11.28 2.22 -9.59
C ASP A 139 -10.88 3.21 -8.47
N ASP A 140 -11.27 2.97 -7.22
CA ASP A 140 -10.76 3.76 -6.08
C ASP A 140 -9.31 3.36 -5.69
N TRP A 141 -8.35 3.91 -6.43
CA TRP A 141 -6.93 3.84 -6.12
C TRP A 141 -6.46 5.05 -5.31
N PHE A 142 -5.58 4.80 -4.34
CA PHE A 142 -4.98 5.83 -3.51
C PHE A 142 -3.47 5.64 -3.45
N CYS A 143 -2.78 6.76 -3.38
CA CYS A 143 -1.35 6.81 -3.13
C CYS A 143 -1.12 7.46 -1.76
N VAL A 144 -0.35 6.77 -0.91
CA VAL A 144 0.04 7.27 0.41
C VAL A 144 1.55 7.39 0.45
N ARG A 145 2.04 8.57 0.81
CA ARG A 145 3.46 8.83 0.99
C ARG A 145 3.88 8.60 2.43
N ARG A 146 5.00 7.93 2.63
CA ARG A 146 5.68 7.90 3.93
C ARG A 146 6.38 9.24 4.19
N VAL A 147 6.23 9.84 5.36
CA VAL A 147 6.99 11.05 5.76
C VAL A 147 7.77 10.87 7.07
N GLY A 148 7.73 9.67 7.62
CA GLY A 148 8.50 9.21 8.77
C GLY A 148 8.00 7.85 9.23
N ALA A 149 8.61 7.30 10.28
CA ALA A 149 8.11 6.07 10.89
C ALA A 149 6.64 6.26 11.34
N GLN A 150 5.75 5.40 10.84
CA GLN A 150 4.31 5.46 11.13
C GLN A 150 3.65 6.84 10.85
N ARG A 151 4.23 7.66 9.97
CA ARG A 151 3.68 8.98 9.59
C ARG A 151 3.49 9.04 8.08
N PHE A 152 2.30 9.46 7.68
CA PHE A 152 1.82 9.34 6.30
C PHE A 152 1.09 10.58 5.83
N GLU A 153 1.10 10.80 4.52
CA GLU A 153 0.36 11.84 3.83
C GLU A 153 -0.28 11.27 2.56
N LEU A 154 -1.38 11.88 2.10
CA LEU A 154 -1.93 11.55 0.79
C LEU A 154 -1.01 12.12 -0.30
N GLU A 155 -0.72 11.30 -1.30
CA GLU A 155 -0.05 11.72 -2.52
C GLU A 155 -1.14 12.09 -3.53
N ASN A 156 -1.22 13.37 -3.89
CA ASN A 156 -2.19 13.91 -4.86
C ASN A 156 -1.69 13.79 -6.30
#